data_AF-A0A392NX64-F1
#
_entry.id   AF-A0A392NX64-F1
#
_cell.length_a   1.000
_cell.length_b   1.000
_cell.length_c   1.000
_cell.angle_alpha   90.00
_cell.angle_beta   90.00
_cell.angle_gamma   90.00
#
_symmetry.space_group_name_H-M   'P 1'
#
loop_
_entity.id
_entity.type
_entity.pdbx_description
1 polymer ?
#
loop_
_entity_poly.entity_id
_entity_poly.type
_entity_poly.pdbx_seq_one_letter_code
_entity_poly.pdbx_strand_id
1 'polypeptide(L)'
;MENSVWLLGNGDQDITFWNDNWCGIPLVEQFNIPAHISHSLSSTVSDYIVNGLWNIPPQLSQAYTNLGSIVHQVIIPMEPSQDKLLWKHTDSGDLQLKEAYHFKIQQFQDLYWANTIWSPDIPPSKSLLPTDENLILR
;
A
#
# COMPACT_ATOMS: atom_id res chain seq x y z
N MET A 1 -3.83 3.20 -0.82
CA MET A 1 -2.58 2.56 -0.35
C MET A 1 -2.71 1.03 -0.38
N GLU A 2 -3.24 0.43 -1.47
CA GLU A 2 -3.55 -1.02 -1.48
C GLU A 2 -2.31 -1.92 -1.33
N ASN A 3 -1.18 -1.46 -1.86
CA ASN A 3 0.07 -2.21 -1.92
C ASN A 3 0.99 -1.98 -0.70
N SER A 4 0.53 -1.21 0.28
CA SER A 4 1.26 -0.93 1.51
C SER A 4 0.40 -1.23 2.74
N VAL A 5 1.03 -1.46 3.87
CA VAL A 5 0.39 -1.71 5.16
C VAL A 5 1.14 -0.96 6.25
N TRP A 6 0.41 -0.36 7.18
CA TRP A 6 1.03 0.27 8.34
C TRP A 6 1.47 -0.78 9.37
N LEU A 7 2.71 -0.64 9.83
CA LEU A 7 3.24 -1.30 11.01
C LEU A 7 3.18 -0.33 12.17
N LEU A 8 2.44 -0.71 13.22
CA LEU A 8 2.27 0.09 14.42
C LEU A 8 3.59 0.21 15.19
N GLY A 9 4.02 1.45 15.40
CA GLY A 9 5.03 1.86 16.37
C GLY A 9 4.33 2.38 17.63
N ASN A 10 4.48 3.67 17.89
CA ASN A 10 3.77 4.37 18.98
C ASN A 10 2.34 4.77 18.58
N GLY A 11 2.04 4.94 17.28
CA GLY A 11 0.72 5.36 16.82
C GLY A 11 0.36 6.83 17.11
N ASP A 12 1.34 7.69 17.37
CA ASP A 12 1.12 9.05 17.89
C ASP A 12 0.72 10.10 16.85
N GLN A 13 1.17 9.97 15.59
CA GLN A 13 1.02 11.03 14.59
C GLN A 13 0.69 10.54 13.18
N ASP A 14 1.21 9.38 12.78
CA ASP A 14 1.16 8.96 11.37
C ASP A 14 -0.01 8.02 11.05
N ILE A 15 -0.51 7.27 12.05
CA ILE A 15 -1.55 6.27 11.86
C ILE A 15 -2.85 6.70 12.54
N THR A 16 -3.91 6.82 11.75
CA THR A 16 -5.28 6.99 12.26
C THR A 16 -5.89 5.65 12.64
N PHE A 17 -6.62 5.61 13.75
CA PHE A 17 -7.23 4.36 14.23
C PHE A 17 -8.26 3.78 13.23
N TRP A 18 -9.00 4.64 12.55
CA TRP A 18 -10.16 4.22 11.75
C TRP A 18 -9.87 4.05 10.27
N ASN A 19 -9.08 4.94 9.68
CA ASN A 19 -8.93 5.05 8.23
C ASN A 19 -7.68 4.36 7.68
N ASP A 20 -6.70 4.08 8.53
CA ASP A 20 -5.46 3.40 8.12
C ASP A 20 -5.53 1.88 8.34
N ASN A 21 -4.73 1.16 7.57
CA ASN A 21 -4.74 -0.30 7.50
C ASN A 21 -3.72 -0.98 8.45
N TRP A 22 -3.49 -0.41 9.63
CA TRP A 22 -2.56 -0.94 10.64
C TRP A 22 -2.96 -2.30 11.22
N CYS A 23 -4.24 -2.68 11.09
CA CYS A 23 -4.75 -4.02 11.39
C CYS A 23 -5.07 -4.84 10.13
N GLY A 24 -4.41 -4.52 9.01
CA GLY A 24 -4.54 -5.20 7.72
C GLY A 24 -5.53 -4.53 6.76
N ILE A 25 -6.70 -4.13 7.27
CA ILE A 25 -7.73 -3.37 6.54
C ILE A 25 -8.23 -2.21 7.40
N PRO A 26 -8.60 -1.06 6.81
CA PRO A 26 -9.17 0.05 7.58
C PRO A 26 -10.43 -0.36 8.33
N LEU A 27 -10.56 0.06 9.60
CA LEU A 27 -11.75 -0.26 10.40
C LEU A 27 -13.03 0.32 9.81
N VAL A 28 -12.94 1.47 9.12
CA VAL A 28 -14.07 2.06 8.38
C VAL A 28 -14.60 1.14 7.28
N GLU A 29 -13.70 0.41 6.60
CA GLU A 29 -14.09 -0.58 5.60
C GLU A 29 -14.63 -1.84 6.29
N GLN A 30 -13.94 -2.32 7.33
CA GLN A 30 -14.33 -3.53 8.06
C GLN A 30 -15.72 -3.46 8.70
N PHE A 31 -16.12 -2.28 9.19
CA PHE A 31 -17.43 -2.06 9.81
C PHE A 31 -18.44 -1.38 8.89
N ASN A 32 -18.10 -1.19 7.60
CA ASN A 32 -18.95 -0.50 6.62
C ASN A 32 -19.42 0.88 7.08
N ILE A 33 -18.51 1.67 7.66
CA ILE A 33 -18.79 3.02 8.14
C ILE A 33 -18.98 3.95 6.91
N PRO A 34 -20.08 4.71 6.84
CA PRO A 34 -20.32 5.62 5.72
C PRO A 34 -19.22 6.67 5.55
N ALA A 35 -18.86 6.97 4.30
CA ALA A 35 -17.79 7.93 3.97
C ALA A 35 -18.00 9.34 4.56
N HIS A 36 -19.25 9.78 4.70
CA HIS A 36 -19.55 11.08 5.30
C HIS A 36 -19.21 11.15 6.81
N ILE A 37 -19.10 10.00 7.47
CA ILE A 37 -18.71 9.88 8.88
C ILE A 37 -17.21 9.59 9.01
N SER A 38 -16.64 8.78 8.12
CA SER A 38 -15.23 8.36 8.20
C SER A 38 -14.25 9.53 8.21
N HIS A 39 -14.55 10.61 7.49
CA HIS A 39 -13.75 11.84 7.48
C HIS A 39 -13.70 12.57 8.83
N SER A 40 -14.70 12.36 9.70
CA SER A 40 -14.72 12.93 11.05
C SER A 40 -13.98 12.06 12.07
N LEU A 41 -13.56 10.85 11.69
CA LEU A 41 -12.85 9.90 12.55
C LEU A 41 -11.33 10.11 12.46
N SER A 42 -10.83 11.15 13.11
CA SER A 42 -9.42 11.58 13.04
C SER A 42 -8.57 11.16 14.24
N SER A 43 -9.09 10.34 15.15
CA SER A 43 -8.34 9.83 16.31
C SER A 43 -7.15 8.97 15.88
N THR A 44 -6.02 9.12 16.54
CA THR A 44 -4.82 8.33 16.28
C THR A 44 -4.94 6.96 16.93
N VAL A 45 -4.02 6.04 16.61
CA VAL A 45 -3.98 4.75 17.30
C VAL A 45 -3.57 4.92 18.78
N SER A 46 -2.68 5.87 19.08
CA SER A 46 -2.22 6.10 20.46
C SER A 46 -3.31 6.61 21.40
N ASP A 47 -4.34 7.29 20.89
CA ASP A 47 -5.53 7.69 21.67
C ASP A 47 -6.22 6.47 22.35
N TYR A 48 -6.02 5.28 21.79
CA TYR A 48 -6.58 4.01 22.26
C TYR A 48 -5.55 3.11 22.96
N ILE A 49 -4.34 3.61 23.23
CA ILE A 49 -3.28 2.86 23.91
C ILE A 49 -2.90 3.58 25.20
N VAL A 50 -3.03 2.89 26.33
CA VAL A 50 -2.64 3.42 27.64
C VAL A 50 -1.73 2.41 28.34
N ASN A 51 -0.54 2.85 28.72
CA ASN A 51 0.49 2.00 29.35
C ASN A 51 0.82 0.73 28.54
N GLY A 52 0.87 0.85 27.21
CA GLY A 52 1.16 -0.27 26.31
C GLY A 52 0.03 -1.28 26.16
N LEU A 53 -1.18 -0.95 26.61
CA LEU A 53 -2.38 -1.79 26.51
C LEU A 53 -3.47 -1.08 25.75
N TRP A 54 -4.25 -1.84 24.98
CA TRP A 54 -5.45 -1.33 24.32
C TRP A 54 -6.49 -0.89 25.35
N ASN A 55 -6.84 0.39 25.30
CA ASN A 55 -7.86 1.02 26.11
C ASN A 55 -9.04 1.46 25.22
N ILE A 56 -9.87 0.48 24.84
CA ILE A 56 -11.04 0.73 24.00
C ILE A 56 -12.24 1.13 24.86
N PRO A 57 -12.93 2.25 24.55
CA PRO A 57 -14.15 2.64 25.23
C PRO A 57 -15.22 1.52 25.21
N PRO A 58 -15.88 1.20 26.35
CA PRO A 58 -16.87 0.13 26.41
C PRO A 58 -18.00 0.28 25.38
N GLN A 59 -18.43 1.51 25.10
CA GLN A 59 -19.47 1.82 24.11
C GLN A 59 -19.04 1.38 22.70
N LEU A 60 -17.75 1.55 22.37
CA LEU A 60 -17.18 1.18 21.09
C LEU A 60 -17.06 -0.34 20.98
N SER A 61 -16.61 -1.01 22.04
CA SER A 61 -16.59 -2.48 22.13
C SER A 61 -17.98 -3.11 22.04
N GLN A 62 -19.01 -2.44 22.57
CA GLN A 62 -20.41 -2.88 22.45
C GLN A 62 -20.97 -2.66 21.05
N ALA A 63 -20.67 -1.52 20.42
CA ALA A 63 -21.10 -1.22 19.05
C ALA A 63 -20.43 -2.13 18.02
N TYR A 64 -19.16 -2.47 18.24
CA TYR A 64 -18.33 -3.26 17.33
C TYR A 64 -17.75 -4.48 18.06
N THR A 65 -18.52 -5.55 18.17
CA THR A 65 -18.15 -6.75 18.96
C THR A 65 -16.83 -7.39 18.51
N ASN A 66 -16.51 -7.32 17.21
CA ASN A 66 -15.28 -7.90 16.67
C ASN A 66 -14.05 -7.02 16.90
N LEU A 67 -14.21 -5.75 17.27
CA LEU A 67 -13.09 -4.82 17.43
C LEU A 67 -12.07 -5.34 18.45
N GLY A 68 -12.54 -5.86 19.59
CA GLY A 68 -11.65 -6.45 20.60
C GLY A 68 -10.73 -7.52 20.01
N SER A 69 -11.28 -8.45 19.22
CA SER A 69 -10.47 -9.49 18.59
C SER A 69 -9.46 -8.95 17.58
N ILE A 70 -9.78 -7.86 16.88
CA ILE A 70 -8.91 -7.24 15.87
C ILE A 70 -7.73 -6.55 16.55
N VAL A 71 -7.99 -5.70 17.56
CA VAL A 71 -6.93 -4.95 18.22
C VAL A 71 -5.94 -5.86 18.94
N HIS A 72 -6.42 -6.95 19.56
CA HIS A 72 -5.55 -7.90 20.26
C HIS A 72 -4.65 -8.75 19.35
N GLN A 73 -4.92 -8.78 18.03
CA GLN A 73 -4.02 -9.41 17.06
C GLN A 73 -2.83 -8.51 16.70
N VAL A 74 -2.93 -7.22 16.99
CA VAL A 74 -1.86 -6.25 16.72
C VAL A 74 -0.95 -6.14 17.93
N ILE A 75 0.34 -6.35 17.69
CA ILE A 75 1.38 -6.28 18.72
C ILE A 75 1.73 -4.80 18.95
N ILE A 76 1.63 -4.35 20.19
CA ILE A 76 2.12 -3.04 20.61
C ILE A 76 3.59 -3.19 21.02
N PRO A 77 4.53 -2.42 20.42
CA PRO A 77 5.93 -2.42 20.81
C PRO A 77 6.12 -2.05 22.28
N MET A 78 6.97 -2.78 23.00
CA MET A 78 7.29 -2.47 24.40
C MET A 78 8.28 -1.30 24.52
N GLU A 79 9.11 -1.09 23.50
CA GLU A 79 10.01 0.06 23.39
C GLU A 79 9.45 1.09 22.41
N PRO A 80 9.66 2.41 22.67
CA PRO A 80 9.21 3.46 21.76
C PRO A 80 9.76 3.26 20.35
N SER A 81 8.88 3.21 19.37
CA SER A 81 9.26 3.02 17.97
C SER A 81 8.38 3.87 17.05
N GLN A 82 8.93 4.24 15.90
CA GLN A 82 8.21 5.02 14.91
C GLN A 82 7.30 4.12 14.09
N ASP A 83 6.15 4.66 13.69
CA ASP A 83 5.23 4.02 12.75
C ASP A 83 5.93 3.82 11.40
N LYS A 84 5.68 2.70 10.73
CA LYS A 84 6.31 2.40 9.43
C LYS A 84 5.28 2.01 8.39
N LEU A 85 5.40 2.57 7.19
CA LEU A 85 4.61 2.14 6.05
C LEU A 85 5.38 1.06 5.28
N LEU A 86 4.92 -0.18 5.39
CA LEU A 86 5.55 -1.33 4.74
C LEU A 86 4.96 -1.57 3.37
N TRP A 87 5.80 -1.90 2.39
CA TRP A 87 5.42 -2.36 1.07
C TRP A 87 5.17 -3.88 1.07
N LYS A 88 4.01 -4.31 0.56
CA LYS A 88 3.58 -5.71 0.63
C LYS A 88 4.36 -6.66 -0.28
N HIS A 89 5.07 -6.13 -1.28
CA HIS A 89 5.75 -6.94 -2.32
C HIS A 89 7.25 -7.08 -2.09
N THR A 90 7.75 -6.74 -0.90
CA THR A 90 9.18 -6.85 -0.56
C THR A 90 9.36 -7.53 0.80
N ASP A 91 10.39 -8.37 0.92
CA ASP A 91 10.67 -9.10 2.15
C ASP A 91 11.12 -8.19 3.30
N SER A 92 11.75 -7.06 2.97
CA SER A 92 12.14 -6.05 3.96
C SER A 92 10.99 -5.13 4.37
N GLY A 93 9.91 -5.08 3.58
CA GLY A 93 8.84 -4.09 3.72
C GLY A 93 9.24 -2.69 3.26
N ASP A 94 10.47 -2.45 2.81
CA ASP A 94 10.86 -1.16 2.24
C ASP A 94 10.52 -1.13 0.75
N LEU A 95 10.13 0.04 0.23
CA LEU A 95 9.95 0.27 -1.21
C LEU A 95 11.22 0.90 -1.80
N GLN A 96 12.06 0.10 -2.45
CA GLN A 96 13.21 0.64 -3.18
C GLN A 96 12.82 1.12 -4.58
N LEU A 97 13.59 2.06 -5.15
CA LEU A 97 13.36 2.58 -6.50
C LEU A 97 13.31 1.46 -7.56
N LYS A 98 14.20 0.46 -7.44
CA LYS A 98 14.23 -0.71 -8.33
C LYS A 98 12.91 -1.50 -8.30
N GLU A 99 12.35 -1.69 -7.11
CA GLU A 99 11.12 -2.46 -6.88
C GLU A 99 9.91 -1.67 -7.35
N ALA A 100 9.87 -0.36 -7.07
CA ALA A 100 8.85 0.53 -7.61
C ALA A 100 8.84 0.53 -9.14
N TYR A 101 10.03 0.57 -9.75
CA TYR A 101 10.19 0.50 -11.20
C TYR A 101 9.68 -0.83 -11.77
N HIS A 102 10.12 -1.96 -11.21
CA HIS A 102 9.66 -3.29 -11.63
C HIS A 102 8.15 -3.50 -11.42
N PHE A 103 7.59 -2.94 -10.34
CA PHE A 103 6.15 -3.01 -10.07
C PHE A 103 5.33 -2.19 -11.07
N LYS A 104 5.87 -1.05 -11.54
CA LYS A 104 5.18 -0.15 -12.48
C LYS A 104 5.32 -0.56 -13.92
N ILE A 105 6.45 -1.14 -14.29
CA ILE A 105 6.62 -1.72 -15.62
C ILE A 105 5.74 -2.96 -15.70
N GLN A 106 4.65 -2.87 -16.46
CA GLN A 106 4.00 -4.05 -17.00
C GLN A 106 5.10 -4.90 -17.64
N GLN A 107 5.20 -6.19 -17.29
CA GLN A 107 6.14 -7.09 -17.95
C GLN A 107 5.92 -6.96 -19.46
N PHE A 108 6.81 -6.23 -20.13
CA PHE A 108 6.73 -6.09 -21.58
C PHE A 108 6.79 -7.52 -22.13
N GLN A 109 5.88 -7.82 -23.05
CA GLN A 109 5.99 -9.04 -23.83
C GLN A 109 7.36 -9.02 -24.50
N ASP A 110 8.03 -10.17 -24.58
CA ASP A 110 9.22 -10.30 -25.42
C ASP A 110 8.84 -9.86 -26.84
N LEU A 111 9.26 -8.66 -27.23
CA LEU A 111 8.97 -8.09 -28.53
C LEU A 111 9.93 -8.76 -29.51
N TYR A 112 9.57 -9.95 -29.99
CA TYR A 112 10.39 -10.70 -30.95
C TYR A 112 10.76 -9.88 -32.19
N TRP A 113 9.90 -8.93 -32.60
CA TRP A 113 10.18 -7.99 -33.68
C TRP A 113 11.35 -7.04 -33.37
N ALA A 114 11.58 -6.68 -32.10
CA ALA A 114 12.64 -5.75 -31.72
C ALA A 114 14.02 -6.34 -32.01
N ASN A 115 14.20 -7.66 -31.84
CA ASN A 115 15.41 -8.37 -32.26
C ASN A 115 15.61 -8.39 -33.78
N THR A 116 14.53 -8.30 -34.55
CA THR A 116 14.59 -8.19 -36.01
C THR A 116 15.01 -6.78 -36.46
N ILE A 117 14.64 -5.73 -35.73
CA ILE A 117 15.00 -4.34 -36.05
C ILE A 117 16.41 -3.99 -35.53
N TRP A 118 16.74 -4.42 -34.31
CA TRP A 118 17.96 -4.07 -33.59
C TRP A 118 18.95 -5.23 -33.51
N SER A 119 19.12 -5.97 -34.61
CA SER A 119 20.15 -7.00 -34.70
C SER A 119 21.53 -6.36 -34.84
N PRO A 120 22.58 -6.84 -34.11
CA PRO A 120 23.95 -6.36 -34.27
C PRO A 120 24.51 -6.59 -35.67
N ASP A 121 23.91 -7.52 -36.43
CA ASP A 121 24.27 -7.82 -37.83
C ASP A 121 23.62 -6.86 -38.84
N ILE A 122 22.70 -5.99 -38.38
CA ILE A 122 22.03 -5.00 -39.22
C ILE A 122 22.67 -3.63 -38.93
N PRO A 123 23.45 -3.07 -39.87
CA PRO A 123 23.99 -1.74 -39.69
C PRO A 123 22.85 -0.71 -39.55
N PRO A 124 23.00 0.36 -38.74
CA PRO A 124 21.92 1.31 -38.45
C PRO A 124 21.23 1.91 -39.68
N SER A 125 21.92 1.99 -40.81
CA SER A 125 21.39 2.46 -42.09
C SER A 125 20.42 1.50 -42.79
N LYS A 126 20.31 0.26 -42.30
CA LYS A 126 19.45 -0.82 -42.86
C LYS A 126 18.28 -1.19 -41.96
N SER A 127 18.19 -0.69 -40.72
CA SER A 127 17.06 -0.98 -39.81
C SER A 127 15.80 -0.13 -40.05
N LEU A 128 15.75 0.59 -41.17
CA LEU A 128 14.60 1.39 -41.59
C LEU A 128 13.40 0.47 -41.94
N LEU A 129 12.54 0.24 -40.96
CA LEU A 129 11.11 0.17 -41.27
C LEU A 129 10.70 1.58 -41.71
N PRO A 130 10.14 1.78 -42.92
CA PRO A 130 9.59 3.07 -43.29
C PRO A 130 8.37 3.33 -42.42
N THR A 131 8.53 4.22 -41.43
CA THR A 131 7.50 4.60 -40.47
C THR A 131 6.49 5.60 -41.03
N ASP A 132 6.13 5.57 -42.31
CA ASP A 132 5.39 6.69 -42.94
C ASP A 132 4.05 6.37 -43.60
N GLU A 133 3.51 5.15 -43.57
CA GLU A 133 2.26 4.84 -44.31
C GLU A 133 1.10 4.27 -43.46
N ASN A 134 1.13 4.34 -42.12
CA ASN A 134 -0.01 3.90 -41.29
C ASN A 134 -0.46 4.88 -40.18
N LEU A 135 -0.11 6.16 -40.28
CA LEU A 135 -0.71 7.21 -39.43
C LEU A 135 -1.81 8.02 -40.11
N ILE A 136 -2.24 7.62 -41.31
CA ILE A 136 -3.43 8.21 -41.95
C ILE A 136 -4.27 7.08 -42.54
N LEU A 137 -5.28 6.61 -41.79
CA LEU A 137 -6.70 6.50 -42.20
C LEU A 137 -7.51 5.57 -41.26
N ARG A 138 -8.46 6.21 -40.57
CA ARG A 138 -9.68 5.71 -39.89
C ARG A 138 -9.56 5.04 -38.52
#